data_AF-A0A522WPS8-F1
#
_entry.id   AF-A0A522WPS8-F1
#
_cell.length_a   1.000
_cell.length_b   1.000
_cell.length_c   1.000
_cell.angle_alpha   90.00
_cell.angle_beta   90.00
_cell.angle_gamma   90.00
#
_symmetry.space_group_name_H-M   'P 1'
#
loop_
_entity.id
_entity.type
_entity.pdbx_description
1 polymer ?
#
loop_
_entity_poly.entity_id
_entity_poly.type
_entity_poly.pdbx_seq_one_letter_code
_entity_poly.pdbx_strand_id
1 'polypeptide(L)'
;MKLTLNPIAVLLCSITLAIVCFYAIAAVYYPGVYVISTYEDLYGEWTQTYGFLATFVFSTLISLNKNHPQRWFFVLLAIASFYVFMEEISWGQRIIGFDTPDFFHNNSYQDEANLHNLLTGPVDSWSKTLLTYFVATGLIAYGVAFPIALQINFKPALWLTQWRIAAPPPLSLMPTFVVAAVLEVEPFSFNEAEVAELLVAWALAFTALNSWLLSRNAQNKSALPYAAVFLVAIGAAWGTTTLLLNSPGQRKEIDSRLANGYEKFADRYEGYDYTYGVSEVLQLYDKLKPNNTVILRQIADNLEILGETEKAQSFMQKAVDEGLRRVKEDENNIQANVSLAKSYRKLGDYSAMAVYAQKAYQLAQVKQQAEPNNAYWAYWLAKASEQTNRQQEAFKYYRKAHQLEPNSSRYAEAYQQMKEIMLDYEN
;
A
#
# COMPACT_ATOMS: atom_id res chain seq x y z
N MET A 1 27.88 -16.96 36.63
CA MET A 1 28.27 -16.39 35.32
C MET A 1 27.33 -15.21 35.03
N LYS A 2 27.76 -13.95 35.21
CA LYS A 2 26.92 -12.80 34.83
C LYS A 2 26.89 -12.77 33.30
N LEU A 3 25.74 -13.07 32.71
CA LEU A 3 25.52 -12.89 31.27
C LEU A 3 25.56 -11.38 31.01
N THR A 4 26.72 -10.83 30.65
CA THR A 4 26.82 -9.44 30.20
C THR A 4 26.34 -9.40 28.76
N LEU A 5 25.06 -9.07 28.56
CA LEU A 5 24.48 -8.88 27.24
C LEU A 5 25.26 -7.79 26.48
N ASN A 6 25.58 -8.06 25.22
CA ASN A 6 26.20 -7.06 24.35
C ASN A 6 25.18 -5.94 24.08
N PRO A 7 25.43 -4.69 24.51
CA PRO A 7 24.45 -3.62 24.39
C PRO A 7 24.09 -3.28 22.93
N ILE A 8 25.02 -3.47 21.98
CA ILE A 8 24.73 -3.30 20.55
C ILE A 8 23.72 -4.38 20.11
N ALA A 9 23.94 -5.62 20.51
CA ALA A 9 23.04 -6.72 20.16
C ALA A 9 21.65 -6.53 20.77
N VAL A 10 21.58 -6.09 22.03
CA VAL A 10 20.31 -5.76 22.69
C VAL A 10 19.58 -4.65 21.93
N LEU A 11 20.27 -3.55 21.60
CA LEU A 11 19.64 -2.44 20.88
C LEU A 11 19.09 -2.89 19.51
N LEU A 12 19.90 -3.59 18.71
CA LEU A 12 19.51 -3.98 17.36
C LEU A 12 18.31 -4.95 17.37
N CYS A 13 18.31 -5.94 18.26
CA CYS A 13 17.15 -6.82 18.43
C CYS A 13 15.92 -6.05 18.93
N SER A 14 16.10 -5.10 19.85
CA SER A 14 15.01 -4.28 20.37
C SER A 14 14.40 -3.37 19.31
N ILE A 15 15.20 -2.80 18.41
CA ILE A 15 14.69 -2.00 17.28
C ILE A 15 13.83 -2.88 16.37
N THR A 16 14.32 -4.05 15.97
CA THR A 16 13.55 -4.99 15.15
C THR A 16 12.24 -5.37 15.83
N LEU A 17 12.29 -5.75 17.10
CA LEU A 17 11.10 -6.11 17.86
C LEU A 17 10.12 -4.94 17.95
N ALA A 18 10.60 -3.72 18.21
CA ALA A 18 9.76 -2.53 18.29
C ALA A 18 9.06 -2.23 16.96
N ILE A 19 9.76 -2.32 15.83
CA ILE A 19 9.18 -2.13 14.49
C ILE A 19 8.09 -3.17 14.23
N VAL A 20 8.42 -4.45 14.42
CA VAL A 20 7.48 -5.56 14.16
C VAL A 20 6.25 -5.46 15.06
N CYS A 21 6.44 -5.22 16.35
CA CYS A 21 5.34 -5.04 17.28
C CYS A 21 4.49 -3.82 16.92
N PHE A 22 5.11 -2.69 16.54
CA PHE A 22 4.38 -1.50 16.11
C PHE A 22 3.48 -1.79 14.91
N TYR A 23 4.03 -2.36 13.83
CA TYR A 23 3.25 -2.64 12.62
C TYR A 23 2.19 -3.72 12.84
N ALA A 24 2.49 -4.78 13.61
CA ALA A 24 1.51 -5.81 13.94
C ALA A 24 0.36 -5.26 14.80
N ILE A 25 0.66 -4.43 15.80
CA ILE A 25 -0.37 -3.77 16.62
C ILE A 25 -1.17 -2.78 15.78
N ALA A 26 -0.52 -2.02 14.90
CA ALA A 26 -1.21 -1.06 14.03
C ALA A 26 -2.15 -1.77 13.05
N ALA A 27 -1.71 -2.84 12.39
CA ALA A 27 -2.54 -3.59 11.44
C ALA A 27 -3.82 -4.12 12.07
N VAL A 28 -3.75 -4.55 13.33
CA VAL A 28 -4.90 -5.11 14.05
C VAL A 28 -5.73 -4.03 14.73
N TYR A 29 -5.12 -3.15 15.52
CA TYR A 29 -5.87 -2.26 16.41
C TYR A 29 -6.00 -0.82 15.91
N TYR A 30 -5.14 -0.41 14.98
CA TYR A 30 -5.13 0.96 14.46
C TYR A 30 -4.97 0.99 12.93
N PRO A 31 -5.95 0.47 12.17
CA PRO A 31 -5.97 0.46 10.72
C PRO A 31 -5.47 1.74 10.05
N GLY A 32 -5.95 2.91 10.50
CA GLY A 32 -5.50 4.19 9.95
C GLY A 32 -4.01 4.44 10.18
N VAL A 33 -3.48 4.08 11.35
CA VAL A 33 -2.05 4.21 11.66
C VAL A 33 -1.21 3.26 10.81
N TYR A 34 -1.71 2.04 10.56
CA TYR A 34 -1.03 1.08 9.69
C TYR A 34 -0.89 1.66 8.28
N VAL A 35 -2.01 2.11 7.69
CA VAL A 35 -2.00 2.69 6.33
C VAL A 35 -1.03 3.85 6.25
N ILE A 36 -1.11 4.87 7.12
CA ILE A 36 -0.18 6.02 7.04
C ILE A 36 1.29 5.64 7.31
N SER A 37 1.55 4.48 7.90
CA SER A 37 2.90 4.00 8.20
C SER A 37 3.46 3.09 7.10
N THR A 38 2.63 2.60 6.17
CA THR A 38 3.01 1.70 5.08
C THR A 38 2.61 2.25 3.71
N TYR A 39 2.32 3.53 3.58
CA TYR A 39 1.90 4.11 2.30
C TYR A 39 2.90 5.14 1.81
N GLU A 40 2.90 5.34 0.50
CA GLU A 40 3.78 6.27 -0.20
C GLU A 40 3.71 7.69 0.40
N ASP A 41 4.86 8.35 0.40
CA ASP A 41 5.20 9.70 0.86
C ASP A 41 5.05 9.95 2.36
N LEU A 42 4.93 8.89 3.16
CA LEU A 42 4.68 8.98 4.59
C LEU A 42 5.78 8.32 5.43
N TYR A 43 5.47 8.12 6.71
CA TYR A 43 6.47 7.87 7.75
C TYR A 43 7.33 6.63 7.49
N GLY A 44 6.76 5.54 6.96
CA GLY A 44 7.49 4.31 6.63
C GLY A 44 8.49 4.51 5.51
N GLU A 45 8.02 4.98 4.35
CA GLU A 45 8.83 5.21 3.15
C GLU A 45 9.96 6.21 3.41
N TRP A 46 9.68 7.32 4.12
CA TRP A 46 10.76 8.25 4.49
C TRP A 46 11.76 7.62 5.47
N THR A 47 11.32 6.76 6.38
CA THR A 47 12.22 6.08 7.32
C THR A 47 13.12 5.07 6.61
N GLN A 48 12.63 4.36 5.59
CA GLN A 48 13.49 3.50 4.75
C GLN A 48 14.41 4.30 3.82
N THR A 49 13.91 5.40 3.25
CA THR A 49 14.68 6.33 2.41
C THR A 49 15.92 6.82 3.17
N TYR A 50 15.77 7.25 4.42
CA TYR A 50 16.91 7.65 5.25
C TYR A 50 17.78 6.47 5.70
N GLY A 51 17.24 5.25 5.79
CA GLY A 51 18.02 4.03 5.98
C GLY A 51 18.93 3.72 4.79
N PHE A 52 18.43 3.84 3.56
CA PHE A 52 19.24 3.71 2.34
C PHE A 52 20.25 4.85 2.21
N LEU A 53 19.89 6.08 2.57
CA LEU A 53 20.84 7.19 2.64
C LEU A 53 21.97 6.92 3.64
N ALA A 54 21.64 6.42 4.84
CA ALA A 54 22.65 6.04 5.84
C ALA A 54 23.55 4.91 5.32
N THR A 55 22.98 3.91 4.65
CA THR A 55 23.73 2.84 3.97
C THR A 55 24.70 3.41 2.95
N PHE A 56 24.25 4.34 2.09
CA PHE A 56 25.07 5.01 1.10
C PHE A 56 26.22 5.79 1.73
N VAL A 57 25.94 6.59 2.76
CA VAL A 57 26.94 7.42 3.45
C VAL A 57 28.03 6.55 4.10
N PHE A 58 27.67 5.56 4.92
CA PHE A 58 28.67 4.72 5.59
C PHE A 58 29.44 3.83 4.61
N SER A 59 28.77 3.29 3.59
CA SER A 59 29.42 2.50 2.54
C SER A 59 30.40 3.36 1.73
N THR A 60 30.07 4.61 1.45
CA THR A 60 30.97 5.57 0.80
C THR A 60 32.18 5.87 1.68
N LEU A 61 31.97 6.15 2.98
CA LEU A 61 33.06 6.41 3.92
C LEU A 61 34.02 5.22 4.04
N ILE A 62 33.52 3.99 3.99
CA ILE A 62 34.36 2.79 3.95
C ILE A 62 35.08 2.67 2.60
N SER A 63 34.39 2.94 1.51
CA SER A 63 34.94 2.85 0.14
C SER A 63 36.11 3.81 -0.10
N LEU A 64 36.15 4.94 0.61
CA LEU A 64 37.26 5.88 0.62
C LEU A 64 38.49 5.35 1.37
N ASN A 65 38.32 4.40 2.28
CA ASN A 65 39.43 3.72 2.96
C ASN A 65 40.01 2.61 2.06
N LYS A 66 41.09 2.94 1.33
CA LYS A 66 41.78 2.02 0.40
C LYS A 66 42.28 0.73 1.08
N ASN A 67 42.48 0.76 2.39
CA ASN A 67 43.00 -0.37 3.15
C ASN A 67 41.89 -1.26 3.75
N HIS A 68 40.62 -0.89 3.60
CA HIS A 68 39.53 -1.72 4.10
C HIS A 68 39.47 -3.04 3.32
N PRO A 69 39.45 -4.21 3.99
CA PRO A 69 39.53 -5.49 3.30
C PRO A 69 38.37 -5.67 2.31
N GLN A 70 37.12 -5.42 2.71
CA GLN A 70 35.94 -5.57 1.85
C GLN A 70 35.54 -4.28 1.12
N ARG A 71 36.52 -3.45 0.72
CA ARG A 71 36.26 -2.15 0.07
C ARG A 71 35.29 -2.24 -1.10
N TRP A 72 35.49 -3.21 -2.00
CA TRP A 72 34.68 -3.34 -3.22
C TRP A 72 33.23 -3.75 -2.95
N PHE A 73 32.98 -4.55 -1.91
CA PHE A 73 31.63 -4.82 -1.44
C PHE A 73 30.90 -3.51 -1.08
N PHE A 74 31.56 -2.63 -0.32
CA PHE A 74 30.98 -1.35 0.06
C PHE A 74 30.89 -0.35 -1.10
N VAL A 75 31.74 -0.46 -2.12
CA VAL A 75 31.58 0.33 -3.37
C VAL A 75 30.28 -0.07 -4.07
N LEU A 76 30.05 -1.37 -4.25
CA LEU A 76 28.81 -1.87 -4.87
C LEU A 76 27.59 -1.53 -4.02
N LEU A 77 27.67 -1.70 -2.70
CA LEU A 77 26.60 -1.35 -1.79
C LEU A 77 26.30 0.16 -1.80
N ALA A 78 27.32 1.03 -1.91
CA ALA A 78 27.12 2.47 -2.06
C ALA A 78 26.40 2.80 -3.37
N ILE A 79 26.79 2.20 -4.49
CA ILE A 79 26.12 2.44 -5.78
C ILE A 79 24.66 1.95 -5.73
N ALA A 80 24.42 0.75 -5.21
CA ALA A 80 23.08 0.17 -5.11
C ALA A 80 22.18 1.01 -4.18
N SER A 81 22.66 1.36 -2.98
CA SER A 81 21.88 2.18 -2.03
C SER A 81 21.68 3.62 -2.50
N PHE A 82 22.62 4.20 -3.24
CA PHE A 82 22.41 5.48 -3.92
C PHE A 82 21.30 5.39 -4.95
N TYR A 83 21.30 4.35 -5.78
CA TYR A 83 20.23 4.14 -6.77
C TYR A 83 18.87 4.02 -6.09
N VAL A 84 18.72 3.13 -5.10
CA VAL A 84 17.45 2.97 -4.37
C VAL A 84 17.04 4.28 -3.71
N PHE A 85 17.93 4.95 -2.97
CA PHE A 85 17.62 6.25 -2.37
C PHE A 85 17.13 7.29 -3.39
N MET A 86 17.75 7.34 -4.58
CA MET A 86 17.32 8.25 -5.64
C MET A 86 15.97 7.85 -6.23
N GLU A 87 15.67 6.56 -6.38
CA GLU A 87 14.35 6.08 -6.80
C GLU A 87 13.26 6.47 -5.79
N GLU A 88 13.49 6.27 -4.49
CA GLU A 88 12.53 6.62 -3.41
C GLU A 88 12.14 8.11 -3.43
N ILE A 89 13.06 9.01 -3.78
CA ILE A 89 12.79 10.45 -3.88
C ILE A 89 12.37 10.90 -5.29
N SER A 90 12.09 9.94 -6.18
CA SER A 90 11.79 10.13 -7.62
C SER A 90 12.82 11.07 -8.28
N TRP A 91 14.09 10.76 -8.08
CA TRP A 91 15.27 11.53 -8.52
C TRP A 91 15.29 13.01 -8.09
N GLY A 92 14.62 13.31 -6.97
CA GLY A 92 14.51 14.64 -6.38
C GLY A 92 13.20 15.34 -6.70
N GLN A 93 12.32 14.75 -7.54
CA GLN A 93 11.01 15.32 -7.85
C GLN A 93 10.17 15.55 -6.59
N ARG A 94 10.19 14.60 -5.65
CA ARG A 94 9.40 14.69 -4.40
C ARG A 94 9.81 15.87 -3.51
N ILE A 95 11.08 16.26 -3.55
CA ILE A 95 11.65 17.33 -2.71
C ILE A 95 11.62 18.68 -3.45
N ILE A 96 12.00 18.69 -4.72
CA ILE A 96 12.17 19.90 -5.52
C ILE A 96 10.83 20.33 -6.17
N GLY A 97 9.96 19.37 -6.46
CA GLY A 97 8.64 19.61 -7.06
C GLY A 97 8.70 20.05 -8.52
N PHE A 98 9.65 19.53 -9.30
CA PHE A 98 9.70 19.81 -10.75
C PHE A 98 8.68 18.94 -11.51
N ASP A 99 8.23 19.42 -12.67
CA ASP A 99 7.26 18.70 -13.50
C ASP A 99 7.85 17.41 -14.08
N THR A 100 7.02 16.35 -14.15
CA THR A 100 7.43 15.08 -14.73
C THR A 100 7.84 15.26 -16.18
N PRO A 101 9.07 14.86 -16.59
CA PRO A 101 9.50 15.00 -17.98
C PRO A 101 8.56 14.25 -18.94
N ASP A 102 8.36 14.80 -20.14
CA ASP A 102 7.41 14.25 -21.14
C ASP A 102 7.57 12.74 -21.39
N PHE A 103 8.81 12.24 -21.35
CA PHE A 103 9.06 10.80 -21.49
C PHE A 103 8.39 9.98 -20.38
N PHE A 104 8.53 10.39 -19.12
CA PHE A 104 7.93 9.69 -17.98
C PHE A 104 6.42 9.92 -17.94
N HIS A 105 5.93 11.12 -18.25
CA HIS A 105 4.49 11.41 -18.29
C HIS A 105 3.75 10.46 -19.26
N ASN A 106 4.37 10.11 -20.38
CA ASN A 106 3.77 9.24 -21.40
C ASN A 106 3.99 7.74 -21.19
N ASN A 107 4.97 7.33 -20.38
CA ASN A 107 5.40 5.93 -20.29
C ASN A 107 5.40 5.37 -18.86
N SER A 108 5.34 6.22 -17.84
CA SER A 108 5.35 5.80 -16.44
C SER A 108 3.95 5.49 -15.95
N TYR A 109 3.82 4.47 -15.10
CA TYR A 109 2.53 4.07 -14.54
C TYR A 109 2.01 5.07 -13.50
N GLN A 110 2.92 5.69 -12.77
CA GLN A 110 2.68 6.83 -11.89
C GLN A 110 3.41 8.02 -12.53
N ASP A 111 2.79 9.19 -12.61
CA ASP A 111 3.33 10.39 -13.28
C ASP A 111 4.56 10.96 -12.54
N GLU A 112 5.64 10.17 -12.49
CA GLU A 112 6.84 10.37 -11.69
C GLU A 112 8.10 10.09 -12.53
N ALA A 113 9.17 10.83 -12.25
CA ALA A 113 10.51 10.64 -12.76
C ALA A 113 11.25 9.52 -12.03
N ASN A 114 10.67 8.32 -12.02
CA ASN A 114 11.19 7.13 -11.35
C ASN A 114 11.31 5.97 -12.37
N LEU A 115 12.48 5.31 -12.42
CA LEU A 115 12.76 4.26 -13.40
C LEU A 115 12.03 2.95 -13.05
N HIS A 116 11.83 2.68 -11.76
CA HIS A 116 11.02 1.56 -11.30
C HIS A 116 9.59 1.64 -11.87
N ASN A 117 8.99 2.83 -11.87
CA ASN A 117 7.63 3.08 -12.39
C ASN A 117 7.45 2.94 -13.91
N LEU A 118 8.55 2.97 -14.68
CA LEU A 118 8.54 2.63 -16.10
C LEU A 118 8.49 1.11 -16.34
N LEU A 119 9.03 0.33 -15.40
CA LEU A 119 9.23 -1.11 -15.53
C LEU A 119 8.15 -1.93 -14.77
N THR A 120 7.44 -1.31 -13.83
CA THR A 120 6.35 -1.90 -13.04
C THR A 120 4.95 -1.75 -13.67
N GLY A 121 4.87 -1.73 -15.01
CA GLY A 121 3.62 -2.00 -15.72
C GLY A 121 3.00 -3.36 -15.34
N PRO A 122 1.90 -3.81 -15.94
CA PRO A 122 1.30 -5.11 -15.64
C PRO A 122 2.22 -6.26 -16.08
N VAL A 123 3.26 -6.52 -15.29
CA VAL A 123 4.18 -7.64 -15.44
C VAL A 123 3.45 -8.89 -15.00
N ASP A 124 3.52 -9.95 -15.81
CA ASP A 124 2.92 -11.25 -15.52
C ASP A 124 3.22 -11.69 -14.08
N SER A 125 2.20 -12.17 -13.35
CA SER A 125 2.28 -12.49 -11.91
C SER A 125 3.45 -13.42 -11.54
N TRP A 126 3.91 -14.24 -12.49
CA TRP A 126 5.05 -15.15 -12.32
C TRP A 126 6.39 -14.43 -12.10
N SER A 127 6.68 -13.36 -12.84
CA SER A 127 7.97 -12.66 -12.73
C SER A 127 8.11 -11.93 -11.40
N LYS A 128 7.02 -11.31 -10.92
CA LYS A 128 6.94 -10.70 -9.60
C LYS A 128 7.18 -11.74 -8.50
N THR A 129 6.47 -12.86 -8.57
CA THR A 129 6.61 -13.96 -7.60
C THR A 129 8.05 -14.49 -7.53
N LEU A 130 8.68 -14.71 -8.69
CA LEU A 130 10.06 -15.20 -8.75
C LEU A 130 11.06 -14.20 -8.15
N LEU A 131 10.86 -12.90 -8.40
CA LEU A 131 11.69 -11.85 -7.82
C LEU A 131 11.55 -11.82 -6.29
N THR A 132 10.32 -11.87 -5.77
CA THR A 132 10.04 -11.91 -4.34
C THR A 132 10.78 -13.06 -3.64
N TYR A 133 10.65 -14.29 -4.15
CA TYR A 133 11.37 -15.44 -3.57
C TYR A 133 12.88 -15.33 -3.71
N PHE A 134 13.38 -14.75 -4.81
CA PHE A 134 14.81 -14.52 -5.00
C PHE A 134 15.36 -13.54 -3.97
N VAL A 135 14.68 -12.41 -3.73
CA VAL A 135 15.04 -11.42 -2.72
C VAL A 135 14.99 -12.03 -1.33
N ALA A 136 13.88 -12.67 -0.94
CA ALA A 136 13.73 -13.33 0.36
C ALA A 136 14.84 -14.38 0.60
N THR A 137 15.15 -15.19 -0.41
CA THR A 137 16.25 -16.18 -0.33
C THR A 137 17.61 -15.48 -0.18
N GLY A 138 17.84 -14.39 -0.90
CA GLY A 138 19.04 -13.57 -0.77
C GLY A 138 19.22 -12.99 0.63
N LEU A 139 18.13 -12.50 1.25
CA LEU A 139 18.11 -11.99 2.62
C LEU A 139 18.49 -13.07 3.64
N ILE A 140 17.95 -14.28 3.51
CA ILE A 140 18.33 -15.42 4.37
C ILE A 140 19.78 -15.85 4.12
N ALA A 141 20.19 -15.95 2.85
CA ALA A 141 21.54 -16.36 2.49
C ALA A 141 22.61 -15.40 3.05
N TYR A 142 22.41 -14.09 2.87
CA TYR A 142 23.34 -13.06 3.33
C TYR A 142 23.22 -12.78 4.84
N GLY A 143 22.01 -12.62 5.34
CA GLY A 143 21.71 -12.17 6.71
C GLY A 143 21.81 -13.24 7.78
N VAL A 144 21.64 -14.52 7.40
CA VAL A 144 21.54 -15.64 8.34
C VAL A 144 22.58 -16.72 8.02
N ALA A 145 22.52 -17.31 6.82
CA ALA A 145 23.36 -18.44 6.47
C ALA A 145 24.85 -18.05 6.44
N PHE A 146 25.19 -16.90 5.85
CA PHE A 146 26.57 -16.42 5.76
C PHE A 146 27.24 -16.19 7.13
N PRO A 147 26.68 -15.40 8.07
CA PRO A 147 27.32 -15.20 9.37
C PRO A 147 27.34 -16.46 10.24
N ILE A 148 26.34 -17.36 10.15
CA ILE A 148 26.38 -18.67 10.83
C ILE A 148 27.47 -19.56 10.24
N ALA A 149 27.60 -19.60 8.91
CA ALA A 149 28.63 -20.38 8.23
C ALA A 149 30.05 -19.97 8.64
N LEU A 150 30.26 -18.68 8.93
CA LEU A 150 31.52 -18.19 9.50
C LEU A 150 31.77 -18.67 10.93
N GLN A 151 30.74 -18.74 11.79
CA GLN A 151 30.86 -19.24 13.17
C GLN A 151 31.26 -20.72 13.22
N ILE A 152 30.77 -21.52 12.28
CA ILE A 152 31.08 -22.96 12.19
C ILE A 152 32.32 -23.25 11.32
N ASN A 153 33.09 -22.23 10.92
CA ASN A 153 34.28 -22.35 10.08
C ASN A 153 34.04 -23.07 8.74
N PHE A 154 32.88 -22.86 8.12
CA PHE A 154 32.56 -23.43 6.82
C PHE A 154 33.43 -22.81 5.71
N LYS A 155 34.21 -23.65 5.02
CA LYS A 155 35.27 -23.20 4.08
C LYS A 155 34.78 -22.24 2.99
N PRO A 156 33.64 -22.47 2.30
CA PRO A 156 33.13 -21.52 1.30
C PRO A 156 32.85 -20.12 1.87
N ALA A 157 32.29 -20.00 3.07
CA ALA A 157 32.05 -18.71 3.70
C ALA A 157 33.37 -18.01 4.08
N LEU A 158 34.35 -18.77 4.57
CA LEU A 158 35.69 -18.26 4.82
C LEU A 158 36.34 -17.75 3.52
N TRP A 159 36.20 -18.47 2.40
CA TRP A 159 36.70 -18.00 1.10
C TRP A 159 36.08 -16.69 0.66
N LEU A 160 34.77 -16.49 0.81
CA LEU A 160 34.11 -15.22 0.49
C LEU A 160 34.70 -14.03 1.27
N THR A 161 35.00 -14.23 2.55
CA THR A 161 35.64 -13.19 3.37
C THR A 161 37.11 -12.99 3.04
N GLN A 162 37.86 -14.07 2.76
CA GLN A 162 39.27 -14.04 2.36
C GLN A 162 39.47 -13.37 0.99
N TRP A 163 38.60 -13.67 0.04
CA TRP A 163 38.54 -13.05 -1.28
C TRP A 163 37.92 -11.65 -1.25
N ARG A 164 37.49 -11.17 -0.07
CA ARG A 164 37.00 -9.80 0.15
C ARG A 164 35.73 -9.47 -0.63
N ILE A 165 34.95 -10.50 -0.98
CA ILE A 165 33.75 -10.39 -1.82
C ILE A 165 32.56 -9.87 -1.02
N ALA A 166 32.41 -10.29 0.23
CA ALA A 166 31.29 -9.92 1.08
C ALA A 166 31.73 -9.53 2.50
N ALA A 167 31.12 -8.47 3.04
CA ALA A 167 31.23 -8.14 4.44
C ALA A 167 30.14 -8.87 5.24
N PRO A 168 30.46 -9.60 6.32
CA PRO A 168 29.44 -10.29 7.09
C PRO A 168 28.61 -9.30 7.91
N PRO A 169 27.26 -9.41 7.89
CA PRO A 169 26.44 -8.61 8.77
C PRO A 169 26.65 -9.04 10.24
N PRO A 170 26.47 -8.13 11.22
CA PRO A 170 26.44 -8.47 12.63
C PRO A 170 25.42 -9.58 12.93
N LEU A 171 25.81 -10.59 13.73
CA LEU A 171 24.90 -11.68 14.14
C LEU A 171 23.62 -11.19 14.83
N SER A 172 23.68 -10.04 15.49
CA SER A 172 22.51 -9.41 16.12
C SER A 172 21.46 -8.91 15.13
N LEU A 173 21.77 -8.84 13.83
CA LEU A 173 20.80 -8.49 12.77
C LEU A 173 20.12 -9.71 12.16
N MET A 174 20.48 -10.95 12.55
CA MET A 174 19.80 -12.15 12.03
C MET A 174 18.27 -12.08 12.21
N PRO A 175 17.71 -11.66 13.38
CA PRO A 175 16.26 -11.52 13.51
C PRO A 175 15.67 -10.54 12.50
N THR A 176 16.36 -9.43 12.22
CA THR A 176 15.94 -8.43 11.23
C THR A 176 15.84 -9.05 9.84
N PHE A 177 16.88 -9.77 9.39
CA PHE A 177 16.89 -10.40 8.07
C PHE A 177 15.87 -11.54 7.95
N VAL A 178 15.67 -12.33 9.01
CA VAL A 178 14.65 -13.39 9.02
C VAL A 178 13.26 -12.78 8.88
N VAL A 179 12.94 -11.77 9.69
CA VAL A 179 11.62 -11.14 9.63
C VAL A 179 11.43 -10.43 8.30
N ALA A 180 12.42 -9.67 7.81
CA ALA A 180 12.35 -9.03 6.50
C ALA A 180 12.08 -10.06 5.39
N ALA A 181 12.77 -11.20 5.38
CA ALA A 181 12.56 -12.26 4.39
C ALA A 181 11.16 -12.90 4.47
N VAL A 182 10.57 -13.00 5.67
CA VAL A 182 9.20 -13.51 5.83
C VAL A 182 8.19 -12.50 5.32
N LEU A 183 8.35 -11.21 5.66
CA LEU A 183 7.45 -10.14 5.25
C LEU A 183 7.55 -9.83 3.76
N GLU A 184 8.73 -10.01 3.15
CA GLU A 184 8.97 -9.89 1.70
C GLU A 184 8.05 -10.84 0.91
N VAL A 185 7.76 -12.03 1.43
CA VAL A 185 6.89 -13.02 0.75
C VAL A 185 5.39 -12.69 0.91
N GLU A 186 5.05 -11.60 1.61
CA GLU A 186 3.68 -11.09 1.80
C GLU A 186 2.67 -12.18 2.21
N PRO A 187 2.92 -12.93 3.31
CA PRO A 187 2.09 -14.07 3.70
C PRO A 187 0.63 -13.70 4.02
N PHE A 188 0.34 -12.45 4.35
CA PHE A 188 -1.00 -11.93 4.59
C PHE A 188 -1.49 -11.00 3.46
N SER A 189 -0.68 -10.73 2.43
CA SER A 189 -1.05 -9.84 1.30
C SER A 189 -1.59 -8.48 1.78
N PHE A 190 -0.94 -7.94 2.81
CA PHE A 190 -1.37 -6.81 3.63
C PHE A 190 -0.34 -5.68 3.66
N ASN A 191 0.43 -5.48 2.58
CA ASN A 191 1.49 -4.46 2.46
C ASN A 191 2.73 -4.71 3.34
N GLU A 192 3.00 -5.97 3.70
CA GLU A 192 4.14 -6.31 4.54
C GLU A 192 5.48 -6.08 3.84
N ALA A 193 5.50 -6.03 2.51
CA ALA A 193 6.67 -5.68 1.71
C ALA A 193 7.27 -4.32 2.15
N GLU A 194 6.46 -3.32 2.44
CA GLU A 194 6.92 -2.01 2.94
C GLU A 194 7.67 -2.13 4.29
N VAL A 195 7.18 -3.02 5.16
CA VAL A 195 7.83 -3.30 6.44
C VAL A 195 9.11 -4.10 6.22
N ALA A 196 9.14 -4.99 5.21
CA ALA A 196 10.34 -5.72 4.81
C ALA A 196 11.42 -4.77 4.30
N GLU A 197 11.09 -3.85 3.39
CA GLU A 197 12.00 -2.85 2.84
C GLU A 197 12.58 -1.94 3.92
N LEU A 198 11.73 -1.47 4.87
CA LEU A 198 12.18 -0.74 6.05
C LEU A 198 13.21 -1.53 6.86
N LEU A 199 12.93 -2.81 7.15
CA LEU A 199 13.85 -3.67 7.90
C LEU A 199 15.16 -3.92 7.13
N VAL A 200 15.10 -4.11 5.81
CA VAL A 200 16.27 -4.29 4.94
C VAL A 200 17.14 -3.03 4.94
N ALA A 201 16.54 -1.85 4.72
CA ALA A 201 17.25 -0.57 4.70
C ALA A 201 18.06 -0.37 5.99
N TRP A 202 17.43 -0.64 7.14
CA TRP A 202 18.09 -0.49 8.44
C TRP A 202 19.10 -1.61 8.75
N ALA A 203 18.85 -2.84 8.32
CA ALA A 203 19.82 -3.93 8.46
C ALA A 203 21.11 -3.63 7.68
N LEU A 204 20.98 -3.10 6.46
CA LEU A 204 22.13 -2.68 5.64
C LEU A 204 22.83 -1.47 6.24
N ALA A 205 22.08 -0.47 6.72
CA ALA A 205 22.64 0.72 7.36
C ALA A 205 23.46 0.36 8.60
N PHE A 206 22.93 -0.50 9.47
CA PHE A 206 23.65 -0.96 10.66
C PHE A 206 24.83 -1.87 10.33
N THR A 207 24.76 -2.65 9.25
CA THR A 207 25.91 -3.41 8.75
C THR A 207 27.03 -2.48 8.31
N ALA A 208 26.73 -1.47 7.50
CA ALA A 208 27.70 -0.49 7.03
C ALA A 208 28.27 0.36 8.19
N LEU A 209 27.42 0.84 9.10
CA LEU A 209 27.86 1.57 10.30
C LEU A 209 28.80 0.72 11.17
N ASN A 210 28.45 -0.54 11.41
CA ASN A 210 29.29 -1.45 12.19
C ASN A 210 30.67 -1.64 11.56
N SER A 211 30.73 -1.91 10.25
CA SER A 211 32.00 -2.05 9.53
C SER A 211 32.83 -0.76 9.55
N TRP A 212 32.18 0.40 9.42
CA TRP A 212 32.85 1.69 9.48
C TRP A 212 33.46 1.96 10.86
N LEU A 213 32.72 1.69 11.94
CA LEU A 213 33.22 1.84 13.33
C LEU A 213 34.41 0.92 13.61
N LEU A 214 34.32 -0.35 13.19
CA LEU A 214 35.43 -1.31 13.33
C LEU A 214 36.69 -0.83 12.58
N SER A 215 36.53 -0.23 11.39
CA SER A 215 37.65 0.29 10.60
C SER A 215 38.40 1.46 11.27
N ARG A 216 37.77 2.13 12.23
CA ARG A 216 38.35 3.26 12.98
C ARG A 216 39.07 2.83 14.25
N ASN A 217 39.26 1.52 14.48
CA ASN A 217 39.71 0.96 15.76
C ASN A 217 38.89 1.46 16.96
N ALA A 218 37.66 1.92 16.72
CA ALA A 218 36.72 2.16 17.77
C ALA A 218 36.26 0.78 18.25
N GLN A 219 36.97 0.18 19.22
CA GLN A 219 36.48 -0.95 20.03
C GLN A 219 35.29 -0.52 20.92
N ASN A 220 34.48 0.42 20.43
CA ASN A 220 33.41 1.04 21.15
C ASN A 220 32.28 0.03 21.23
N LYS A 221 32.18 -0.65 22.36
CA LYS A 221 31.04 -1.52 22.69
C LYS A 221 29.76 -0.72 22.96
N SER A 222 29.74 0.58 22.67
CA SER A 222 28.58 1.44 22.87
C SER A 222 27.55 1.27 21.76
N ALA A 223 26.29 1.13 22.15
CA ALA A 223 25.14 1.16 21.27
C ALA A 223 24.77 2.58 20.81
N LEU A 224 25.39 3.62 21.40
CA LEU A 224 25.04 5.02 21.16
C LEU A 224 25.10 5.45 19.69
N PRO A 225 26.12 5.09 18.88
CA PRO A 225 26.16 5.50 17.47
C PRO A 225 24.98 4.94 16.66
N TYR A 226 24.58 3.70 16.93
CA TYR A 226 23.45 3.04 16.26
C TYR A 226 22.14 3.75 16.61
N ALA A 227 21.90 4.01 17.90
CA ALA A 227 20.74 4.75 18.36
C ALA A 227 20.70 6.17 17.80
N ALA A 228 21.84 6.87 17.79
CA ALA A 228 21.92 8.23 17.26
C ALA A 228 21.58 8.31 15.77
N VAL A 229 22.16 7.43 14.94
CA VAL A 229 21.86 7.38 13.51
C VAL A 229 20.39 7.07 13.26
N PHE A 230 19.84 6.09 13.97
CA PHE A 230 18.43 5.70 13.82
C PHE A 230 17.47 6.82 14.23
N LEU A 231 17.71 7.47 15.39
CA LEU A 231 16.86 8.55 15.88
C LEU A 231 16.94 9.81 15.01
N VAL A 232 18.12 10.14 14.47
CA VAL A 232 18.28 11.26 13.52
C VAL A 232 17.47 10.99 12.25
N ALA A 233 17.50 9.76 11.74
CA ALA A 233 16.73 9.40 10.55
C ALA A 233 15.22 9.38 10.81
N ILE A 234 14.75 8.89 11.96
CA ILE A 234 13.33 9.01 12.35
C ILE A 234 12.91 10.47 12.44
N GLY A 235 13.74 11.32 13.05
CA GLY A 235 13.47 12.76 13.12
C GLY A 235 13.42 13.41 11.74
N ALA A 236 14.31 13.01 10.83
CA ALA A 236 14.31 13.47 9.45
C ALA A 236 13.06 12.97 8.69
N ALA A 237 12.67 11.71 8.83
CA ALA A 237 11.48 11.14 8.22
C ALA A 237 10.21 11.87 8.67
N TRP A 238 10.08 12.10 9.98
CA TRP A 238 8.99 12.86 10.54
C TRP A 238 8.98 14.31 10.02
N GLY A 239 10.14 14.96 9.99
CA GLY A 239 10.30 16.32 9.48
C GLY A 239 9.88 16.43 8.02
N THR A 240 10.37 15.53 7.16
CA THR A 240 10.06 15.51 5.73
C THR A 240 8.59 15.23 5.48
N THR A 241 8.01 14.22 6.13
CA THR A 241 6.57 13.93 6.04
C THR A 241 5.74 15.15 6.42
N THR A 242 6.10 15.81 7.53
CA THR A 242 5.39 17.01 8.01
C THR A 242 5.53 18.17 7.03
N LEU A 243 6.71 18.38 6.44
CA LEU A 243 6.94 19.44 5.45
C LEU A 243 6.11 19.21 4.18
N LEU A 244 6.05 17.98 3.69
CA LEU A 244 5.25 17.64 2.50
C LEU A 244 3.75 17.80 2.77
N LEU A 245 3.26 17.34 3.92
CA LEU A 245 1.86 17.49 4.30
C LEU A 245 1.43 18.95 4.52
N ASN A 246 2.39 19.86 4.76
CA ASN A 246 2.17 21.30 4.87
C ASN A 246 2.29 22.04 3.53
N SER A 247 2.76 21.39 2.46
CA SER A 247 2.85 21.95 1.12
C SER A 247 1.55 21.66 0.35
N PRO A 248 0.77 22.66 -0.11
CA PRO A 248 -0.55 22.42 -0.69
C PRO A 248 -0.57 21.50 -1.93
N GLY A 249 0.44 21.62 -2.80
CA GLY A 249 0.56 20.78 -4.00
C GLY A 249 0.80 19.31 -3.64
N GLN A 250 1.84 19.07 -2.83
CA GLN A 250 2.21 17.74 -2.35
C GLN A 250 1.09 17.12 -1.50
N ARG A 251 0.45 17.92 -0.65
CA ARG A 251 -0.66 17.46 0.20
C ARG A 251 -1.81 16.89 -0.62
N LYS A 252 -2.18 17.55 -1.72
CA LYS A 252 -3.25 17.07 -2.59
C LYS A 252 -2.92 15.73 -3.24
N GLU A 253 -1.66 15.54 -3.63
CA GLU A 253 -1.19 14.30 -4.22
C GLU A 253 -1.16 13.17 -3.18
N ILE A 254 -0.58 13.43 -2.00
CA ILE A 254 -0.57 12.50 -0.86
C ILE A 254 -1.99 12.13 -0.45
N ASP A 255 -2.92 13.08 -0.33
CA ASP A 255 -4.32 12.80 0.01
C ASP A 255 -5.01 11.95 -1.07
N SER A 256 -4.69 12.16 -2.35
CA SER A 256 -5.21 11.33 -3.44
C SER A 256 -4.69 9.88 -3.37
N ARG A 257 -3.38 9.73 -3.12
CA ARG A 257 -2.70 8.45 -2.91
C ARG A 257 -3.29 7.73 -1.70
N LEU A 258 -3.39 8.40 -0.56
CA LEU A 258 -3.99 7.88 0.67
C LEU A 258 -5.44 7.43 0.49
N ALA A 259 -6.26 8.20 -0.23
CA ALA A 259 -7.64 7.80 -0.51
C ALA A 259 -7.68 6.47 -1.29
N ASN A 260 -6.83 6.31 -2.31
CA ASN A 260 -6.73 5.03 -3.03
C ASN A 260 -6.21 3.91 -2.12
N GLY A 261 -5.32 4.24 -1.18
CA GLY A 261 -4.85 3.31 -0.15
C GLY A 261 -5.97 2.82 0.74
N TYR A 262 -6.78 3.73 1.31
CA TYR A 262 -7.91 3.37 2.16
C TYR A 262 -8.93 2.48 1.45
N GLU A 263 -9.19 2.70 0.16
CA GLU A 263 -10.06 1.84 -0.65
C GLU A 263 -9.47 0.43 -0.78
N LYS A 264 -8.20 0.29 -1.19
CA LYS A 264 -7.52 -1.02 -1.25
C LYS A 264 -7.48 -1.74 0.10
N PHE A 265 -7.26 -0.99 1.18
CA PHE A 265 -7.23 -1.56 2.52
C PHE A 265 -8.61 -1.96 3.01
N ALA A 266 -9.67 -1.28 2.59
CA ALA A 266 -11.04 -1.73 2.86
C ALA A 266 -11.27 -3.13 2.29
N ASP A 267 -10.89 -3.35 1.03
CA ASP A 267 -11.01 -4.67 0.38
C ASP A 267 -10.17 -5.74 1.10
N ARG A 268 -8.94 -5.40 1.51
CA ARG A 268 -8.08 -6.33 2.28
C ARG A 268 -8.70 -6.68 3.62
N TYR A 269 -9.22 -5.70 4.37
CA TYR A 269 -9.88 -5.95 5.66
C TYR A 269 -11.18 -6.75 5.50
N GLU A 270 -11.92 -6.50 4.41
CA GLU A 270 -13.12 -7.28 4.07
C GLU A 270 -12.75 -8.75 3.81
N GLY A 271 -11.66 -9.03 3.10
CA GLY A 271 -11.14 -10.39 2.89
C GLY A 271 -10.74 -11.14 4.17
N TYR A 272 -10.53 -10.42 5.29
CA TYR A 272 -10.25 -10.98 6.61
C TYR A 272 -11.45 -10.93 7.56
N ASP A 273 -12.64 -10.62 7.07
CA ASP A 273 -13.86 -10.42 7.87
C ASP A 273 -13.66 -9.38 9.01
N TYR A 274 -12.77 -8.39 8.81
CA TYR A 274 -12.45 -7.40 9.82
C TYR A 274 -13.27 -6.11 9.68
N THR A 275 -14.54 -6.17 10.09
CA THR A 275 -15.54 -5.09 9.95
C THR A 275 -15.09 -3.75 10.53
N TYR A 276 -14.42 -3.75 11.70
CA TYR A 276 -13.91 -2.51 12.29
C TYR A 276 -12.86 -1.86 11.40
N GLY A 277 -11.93 -2.65 10.86
CA GLY A 277 -10.92 -2.18 9.92
C GLY A 277 -11.51 -1.55 8.68
N VAL A 278 -12.49 -2.23 8.05
CA VAL A 278 -13.25 -1.71 6.90
C VAL A 278 -13.90 -0.37 7.24
N SER A 279 -14.64 -0.31 8.36
CA SER A 279 -15.34 0.91 8.77
C SER A 279 -14.38 2.09 9.04
N GLU A 280 -13.26 1.84 9.70
CA GLU A 280 -12.27 2.87 10.03
C GLU A 280 -11.65 3.47 8.75
N VAL A 281 -11.12 2.63 7.85
CA VAL A 281 -10.44 3.13 6.65
C VAL A 281 -11.41 3.80 5.68
N LEU A 282 -12.65 3.31 5.55
CA LEU A 282 -13.65 3.97 4.70
C LEU A 282 -14.08 5.33 5.27
N GLN A 283 -14.16 5.48 6.60
CA GLN A 283 -14.38 6.80 7.21
C GLN A 283 -13.20 7.75 6.97
N LEU A 284 -11.97 7.24 6.92
CA LEU A 284 -10.80 8.04 6.53
C LEU A 284 -10.83 8.41 5.04
N TYR A 285 -11.26 7.50 4.17
CA TYR A 285 -11.53 7.78 2.77
C TYR A 285 -12.54 8.92 2.61
N ASP A 286 -13.68 8.88 3.30
CA ASP A 286 -14.74 9.91 3.19
C ASP A 286 -14.23 11.30 3.61
N LYS A 287 -13.26 11.40 4.53
CA LYS A 287 -12.63 12.67 4.88
C LYS A 287 -11.80 13.26 3.73
N LEU A 288 -11.20 12.43 2.89
CA LEU A 288 -10.35 12.86 1.76
C LEU A 288 -11.14 13.03 0.46
N LYS A 289 -12.08 12.11 0.19
CA LYS A 289 -12.96 12.09 -0.98
C LYS A 289 -14.43 12.01 -0.53
N PRO A 290 -14.99 13.11 0.01
CA PRO A 290 -16.36 13.12 0.53
C PRO A 290 -17.39 12.94 -0.57
N ASN A 291 -18.64 12.68 -0.16
CA ASN A 291 -19.81 12.63 -1.03
C ASN A 291 -19.86 11.43 -2.00
N ASN A 292 -19.05 10.40 -1.76
CA ASN A 292 -19.19 9.13 -2.49
C ASN A 292 -20.33 8.29 -1.87
N THR A 293 -21.53 8.37 -2.46
CA THR A 293 -22.71 7.65 -1.97
C THR A 293 -22.55 6.13 -1.83
N VAL A 294 -21.64 5.49 -2.59
CA VAL A 294 -21.37 4.05 -2.44
C VAL A 294 -20.62 3.80 -1.15
N ILE A 295 -19.53 4.55 -0.93
CA ILE A 295 -18.71 4.48 0.29
C ILE A 295 -19.52 4.85 1.52
N LEU A 296 -20.34 5.90 1.46
CA LEU A 296 -21.22 6.30 2.58
C LEU A 296 -22.17 5.18 3.01
N ARG A 297 -22.73 4.43 2.05
CA ARG A 297 -23.57 3.25 2.36
C ARG A 297 -22.75 2.10 2.93
N GLN A 298 -21.57 1.84 2.38
CA GLN A 298 -20.68 0.77 2.87
C GLN A 298 -20.21 1.05 4.31
N ILE A 299 -19.89 2.31 4.64
CA ILE A 299 -19.62 2.74 6.01
C ILE A 299 -20.82 2.46 6.90
N ALA A 300 -22.02 2.88 6.49
CA ALA A 300 -23.24 2.65 7.26
C ALA A 300 -23.51 1.17 7.52
N ASP A 301 -23.36 0.32 6.49
CA ASP A 301 -23.55 -1.13 6.60
C ASP A 301 -22.57 -1.76 7.62
N ASN A 302 -21.29 -1.37 7.55
CA ASN A 302 -20.29 -1.88 8.49
C ASN A 302 -20.51 -1.36 9.93
N LEU A 303 -20.92 -0.10 10.09
CA LEU A 303 -21.27 0.46 11.40
C LEU A 303 -22.49 -0.22 12.02
N GLU A 304 -23.47 -0.62 11.21
CA GLU A 304 -24.63 -1.38 11.68
C GLU A 304 -24.24 -2.77 12.19
N ILE A 305 -23.34 -3.47 11.48
CA ILE A 305 -22.76 -4.75 11.94
C ILE A 305 -22.01 -4.58 13.28
N LEU A 306 -21.32 -3.46 13.47
CA LEU A 306 -20.62 -3.13 14.71
C LEU A 306 -21.55 -2.69 15.86
N GLY A 307 -22.86 -2.56 15.61
CA GLY A 307 -23.84 -2.07 16.59
C GLY A 307 -23.81 -0.55 16.79
N GLU A 308 -23.10 0.21 15.96
CA GLU A 308 -23.05 1.67 15.99
C GLU A 308 -24.22 2.32 15.22
N THR A 309 -25.46 1.96 15.58
CA THR A 309 -26.67 2.29 14.82
C THR A 309 -26.87 3.79 14.57
N GLU A 310 -26.60 4.65 15.55
CA GLU A 310 -26.75 6.11 15.37
C GLU A 310 -25.77 6.66 14.33
N LYS A 311 -24.51 6.20 14.34
CA LYS A 311 -23.53 6.61 13.33
C LYS A 311 -23.89 6.05 11.96
N ALA A 312 -24.33 4.79 11.89
CA ALA A 312 -24.81 4.16 10.66
C ALA A 312 -25.95 4.98 10.03
N GLN A 313 -26.96 5.38 10.81
CA GLN A 313 -28.06 6.23 10.36
C GLN A 313 -27.57 7.60 9.86
N SER A 314 -26.63 8.23 10.56
CA SER A 314 -26.02 9.49 10.13
C SER A 314 -25.33 9.36 8.76
N PHE A 315 -24.53 8.31 8.53
CA PHE A 315 -23.89 8.07 7.24
C PHE A 315 -24.90 7.72 6.13
N MET A 316 -25.96 6.98 6.46
CA MET A 316 -27.04 6.70 5.53
C MET A 316 -27.79 7.98 5.13
N GLN A 317 -28.04 8.88 6.08
CA GLN A 317 -28.66 10.17 5.80
C GLN A 317 -27.77 11.03 4.89
N LYS A 318 -26.45 11.09 5.15
CA LYS A 318 -25.50 11.75 4.23
C LYS A 318 -25.57 11.19 2.81
N ALA A 319 -25.72 9.87 2.65
CA ALA A 319 -25.85 9.24 1.34
C ALA A 319 -27.14 9.65 0.62
N VAL A 320 -28.24 9.81 1.36
CA VAL A 320 -29.52 10.32 0.83
C VAL A 320 -29.40 11.79 0.45
N ASP A 321 -28.87 12.63 1.34
CA ASP A 321 -28.74 14.07 1.12
C ASP A 321 -27.89 14.37 -0.13
N GLU A 322 -26.78 13.65 -0.30
CA GLU A 322 -25.94 13.77 -1.50
C GLU A 322 -26.67 13.28 -2.76
N GLY A 323 -27.44 12.18 -2.66
CA GLY A 323 -28.28 11.73 -3.76
C GLY A 323 -29.34 12.77 -4.17
N LEU A 324 -30.00 13.38 -3.18
CA LEU A 324 -31.00 14.42 -3.39
C LEU A 324 -30.39 15.69 -3.98
N ARG A 325 -29.20 16.10 -3.52
CA ARG A 325 -28.44 17.22 -4.08
C ARG A 325 -28.18 17.00 -5.56
N ARG A 326 -27.69 15.81 -5.96
CA ARG A 326 -27.40 15.48 -7.36
C ARG A 326 -28.65 15.43 -8.24
N VAL A 327 -29.78 14.94 -7.72
CA VAL A 327 -31.06 14.98 -8.45
C VAL A 327 -31.61 16.40 -8.56
N LYS A 328 -31.36 17.27 -7.58
CA LYS A 328 -31.73 18.69 -7.65
C LYS A 328 -30.91 19.44 -8.70
N GLU A 329 -29.64 19.09 -8.87
CA GLU A 329 -28.76 19.67 -9.89
C GLU A 329 -29.11 19.19 -11.31
N ASP A 330 -29.43 17.90 -11.45
CA ASP A 330 -29.92 17.31 -12.69
C ASP A 330 -31.01 16.29 -12.39
N GLU A 331 -32.26 16.68 -12.63
CA GLU A 331 -33.42 15.83 -12.40
C GLU A 331 -33.40 14.55 -13.23
N ASN A 332 -32.66 14.55 -14.34
CA ASN A 332 -32.53 13.42 -15.26
C ASN A 332 -31.28 12.56 -14.99
N ASN A 333 -30.59 12.79 -13.86
CA ASN A 333 -29.41 12.03 -13.47
C ASN A 333 -29.77 10.59 -13.07
N ILE A 334 -29.66 9.65 -14.01
CA ILE A 334 -30.01 8.23 -13.82
C ILE A 334 -29.25 7.63 -12.63
N GLN A 335 -27.96 7.94 -12.51
CA GLN A 335 -27.07 7.38 -11.49
C GLN A 335 -27.47 7.84 -10.09
N ALA A 336 -27.83 9.11 -9.94
CA ALA A 336 -28.31 9.66 -8.67
C ALA A 336 -29.66 9.04 -8.27
N ASN A 337 -30.59 8.87 -9.22
CA ASN A 337 -31.87 8.21 -8.96
C ASN A 337 -31.68 6.72 -8.57
N VAL A 338 -30.78 5.97 -9.24
CA VAL A 338 -30.41 4.60 -8.83
C VAL A 338 -29.79 4.60 -7.43
N SER A 339 -28.90 5.54 -7.13
CA SER A 339 -28.25 5.65 -5.83
C SER A 339 -29.25 5.93 -4.70
N LEU A 340 -30.20 6.84 -4.91
CA LEU A 340 -31.28 7.13 -3.98
C LEU A 340 -32.20 5.92 -3.75
N ALA A 341 -32.59 5.21 -4.81
CA ALA A 341 -33.38 4.00 -4.67
C ALA A 341 -32.69 2.96 -3.77
N LYS A 342 -31.37 2.79 -3.93
CA LYS A 342 -30.58 1.90 -3.05
C LYS A 342 -30.53 2.40 -1.60
N SER A 343 -30.32 3.68 -1.37
CA SER A 343 -30.29 4.26 -0.02
C SER A 343 -31.65 4.13 0.68
N TYR A 344 -32.75 4.48 0.02
CA TYR A 344 -34.10 4.35 0.60
C TYR A 344 -34.51 2.90 0.83
N ARG A 345 -34.08 1.97 -0.03
CA ARG A 345 -34.26 0.53 0.20
C ARG A 345 -33.63 0.09 1.53
N LYS A 346 -32.40 0.55 1.81
CA LYS A 346 -31.69 0.26 3.06
C LYS A 346 -32.35 0.90 4.27
N LEU A 347 -32.93 2.10 4.12
CA LEU A 347 -33.69 2.76 5.18
C LEU A 347 -35.09 2.18 5.42
N GLY A 348 -35.57 1.25 4.56
CA GLY A 348 -36.92 0.71 4.64
C GLY A 348 -38.02 1.66 4.13
N ASP A 349 -37.67 2.81 3.54
CA ASP A 349 -38.63 3.70 2.90
C ASP A 349 -38.93 3.22 1.47
N TYR A 350 -39.78 2.20 1.38
CA TYR A 350 -40.16 1.60 0.10
C TYR A 350 -40.96 2.55 -0.80
N SER A 351 -41.62 3.57 -0.23
CA SER A 351 -42.36 4.57 -0.98
C SER A 351 -41.42 5.50 -1.74
N ALA A 352 -40.44 6.09 -1.06
CA ALA A 352 -39.43 6.92 -1.72
C ALA A 352 -38.56 6.07 -2.67
N MET A 353 -38.18 4.87 -2.25
CA MET A 353 -37.43 3.93 -3.10
C MET A 353 -38.12 3.68 -4.44
N ALA A 354 -39.43 3.40 -4.45
CA ALA A 354 -40.18 3.12 -5.66
C ALA A 354 -40.21 4.32 -6.62
N VAL A 355 -40.34 5.55 -6.09
CA VAL A 355 -40.34 6.80 -6.88
C VAL A 355 -39.02 6.94 -7.65
N TYR A 356 -37.89 6.86 -6.94
CA TYR A 356 -36.57 7.03 -7.56
C TYR A 356 -36.19 5.84 -8.46
N ALA A 357 -36.56 4.61 -8.09
CA ALA A 357 -36.33 3.43 -8.91
C ALA A 357 -37.07 3.52 -10.25
N GLN A 358 -38.35 3.90 -10.22
CA GLN A 358 -39.17 4.04 -11.41
C GLN A 358 -38.67 5.16 -12.32
N LYS A 359 -38.29 6.31 -11.74
CA LYS A 359 -37.72 7.43 -12.49
C LYS A 359 -36.39 7.04 -13.16
N ALA A 360 -35.50 6.37 -12.44
CA ALA A 360 -34.24 5.85 -13.00
C ALA A 360 -34.49 4.90 -14.17
N TYR A 361 -35.44 3.97 -14.03
CA TYR A 361 -35.76 2.99 -15.06
C TYR A 361 -36.30 3.67 -16.33
N GLN A 362 -37.25 4.59 -16.20
CA GLN A 362 -37.83 5.31 -17.35
C GLN A 362 -36.76 6.11 -18.12
N LEU A 363 -35.92 6.85 -17.40
CA LEU A 363 -34.84 7.64 -18.00
C LEU A 363 -33.80 6.74 -18.72
N ALA A 364 -33.37 5.66 -18.06
CA ALA A 364 -32.41 4.72 -18.63
C ALA A 364 -32.98 4.00 -19.86
N GLN A 365 -34.27 3.66 -19.85
CA GLN A 365 -34.94 3.03 -20.98
C GLN A 365 -34.95 3.94 -22.20
N VAL A 366 -35.30 5.22 -22.03
CA VAL A 366 -35.28 6.22 -23.11
C VAL A 366 -33.87 6.38 -23.69
N LYS A 367 -32.85 6.49 -22.84
CA LYS A 367 -31.45 6.58 -23.29
C LYS A 367 -31.00 5.34 -24.06
N GLN A 368 -31.31 4.15 -23.55
CA GLN A 368 -30.94 2.89 -24.19
C GLN A 368 -31.70 2.63 -25.50
N GLN A 369 -32.91 3.18 -25.67
CA GLN A 369 -33.64 3.15 -26.94
C GLN A 369 -33.05 4.11 -27.96
N ALA A 370 -32.66 5.32 -27.53
CA ALA A 370 -32.01 6.30 -28.38
C ALA A 370 -30.63 5.84 -28.86
N GLU A 371 -29.90 5.12 -28.00
CA GLU A 371 -28.54 4.62 -28.28
C GLU A 371 -28.44 3.10 -28.05
N PRO A 372 -29.00 2.26 -28.95
CA PRO A 372 -29.07 0.82 -28.72
C PRO A 372 -27.72 0.10 -28.57
N ASN A 373 -26.64 0.65 -29.14
CA ASN A 373 -25.32 0.03 -29.14
C ASN A 373 -24.35 0.68 -28.15
N ASN A 374 -24.86 1.45 -27.18
CA ASN A 374 -24.05 2.07 -26.14
C ASN A 374 -23.99 1.17 -24.89
N ALA A 375 -22.81 0.67 -24.53
CA ALA A 375 -22.62 -0.24 -23.40
C ALA A 375 -22.95 0.44 -22.06
N TYR A 376 -22.69 1.75 -21.95
CA TYR A 376 -22.95 2.54 -20.75
C TYR A 376 -24.44 2.61 -20.41
N TRP A 377 -25.28 2.88 -21.41
CA TRP A 377 -26.74 2.93 -21.20
C TRP A 377 -27.34 1.55 -20.95
N ALA A 378 -26.76 0.50 -21.54
CA ALA A 378 -27.18 -0.87 -21.28
C ALA A 378 -26.89 -1.22 -19.80
N TYR A 379 -25.70 -0.89 -19.32
CA TYR A 379 -25.31 -1.08 -17.92
C TYR A 379 -26.23 -0.31 -16.95
N TRP A 380 -26.53 0.97 -17.23
CA TRP A 380 -27.40 1.76 -16.33
C TRP A 380 -28.87 1.34 -16.39
N LEU A 381 -29.36 0.89 -17.54
CA LEU A 381 -30.69 0.26 -17.61
C LEU A 381 -30.73 -1.05 -16.81
N ALA A 382 -29.65 -1.84 -16.82
CA ALA A 382 -29.55 -3.03 -15.98
C ALA A 382 -29.62 -2.69 -14.49
N LYS A 383 -28.79 -1.74 -14.03
CA LYS A 383 -28.81 -1.24 -12.64
C LYS A 383 -30.18 -0.71 -12.21
N ALA A 384 -30.88 0.02 -13.09
CA ALA A 384 -32.22 0.53 -12.81
C ALA A 384 -33.29 -0.58 -12.81
N SER A 385 -33.14 -1.60 -13.66
CA SER A 385 -34.01 -2.78 -13.71
C SER A 385 -33.95 -3.58 -12.41
N GLU A 386 -32.76 -3.73 -11.80
CA GLU A 386 -32.63 -4.31 -10.46
C GLU A 386 -33.40 -3.53 -9.38
N GLN A 387 -33.45 -2.19 -9.50
CA GLN A 387 -34.15 -1.37 -8.52
C GLN A 387 -35.68 -1.53 -8.61
N THR A 388 -36.19 -1.94 -9.78
CA THR A 388 -37.62 -2.16 -10.06
C THR A 388 -38.02 -3.63 -10.03
N ASN A 389 -37.18 -4.50 -9.46
CA ASN A 389 -37.39 -5.96 -9.35
C ASN A 389 -37.54 -6.67 -10.72
N ARG A 390 -36.86 -6.20 -11.76
CA ARG A 390 -36.87 -6.77 -13.11
C ARG A 390 -35.58 -7.54 -13.39
N GLN A 391 -35.36 -8.63 -12.65
CA GLN A 391 -34.07 -9.36 -12.66
C GLN A 391 -33.71 -9.92 -14.05
N GLN A 392 -34.67 -10.49 -14.76
CA GLN A 392 -34.47 -10.99 -16.13
C GLN A 392 -34.05 -9.89 -17.11
N GLU A 393 -34.64 -8.70 -16.98
CA GLU A 393 -34.29 -7.54 -17.79
C GLU A 393 -32.89 -7.03 -17.42
N ALA A 394 -32.57 -6.95 -16.12
CA ALA A 394 -31.25 -6.59 -15.65
C ALA A 394 -30.16 -7.53 -16.19
N PHE A 395 -30.36 -8.86 -16.08
CA PHE A 395 -29.44 -9.86 -16.59
C PHE A 395 -29.20 -9.72 -18.10
N LYS A 396 -30.27 -9.54 -18.89
CA LYS A 396 -30.18 -9.30 -20.34
C LYS A 396 -29.30 -8.09 -20.66
N TYR A 397 -29.49 -6.98 -19.95
CA TYR A 397 -28.76 -5.75 -20.24
C TYR A 397 -27.33 -5.72 -19.69
N TYR A 398 -27.04 -6.41 -18.59
CA TYR A 398 -25.67 -6.65 -18.15
C TYR A 398 -24.88 -7.46 -19.17
N ARG A 399 -25.48 -8.57 -19.65
CA ARG A 399 -24.88 -9.37 -20.73
C ARG A 399 -24.62 -8.52 -21.97
N LYS A 400 -25.58 -7.66 -22.34
CA LYS A 400 -25.43 -6.76 -23.49
C LYS A 400 -24.30 -5.75 -23.30
N ALA A 401 -24.19 -5.12 -22.14
CA ALA A 401 -23.10 -4.18 -21.84
C ALA A 401 -21.72 -4.86 -21.97
N HIS A 402 -21.58 -6.07 -21.42
CA HIS A 402 -20.35 -6.85 -21.55
C HIS A 402 -20.07 -7.28 -23.00
N GLN A 403 -21.09 -7.63 -23.79
CA GLN A 403 -20.90 -7.97 -25.20
C GLN A 403 -20.45 -6.78 -26.06
N LEU A 404 -20.95 -5.58 -25.76
CA LEU A 404 -20.58 -4.37 -26.48
C LEU A 404 -19.14 -3.92 -26.14
N GLU A 405 -18.71 -4.11 -24.89
CA GLU A 405 -17.36 -3.78 -24.43
C GLU A 405 -16.76 -4.95 -23.62
N PRO A 406 -16.26 -6.01 -24.30
CA PRO A 406 -15.79 -7.23 -23.65
C PRO A 406 -14.53 -7.03 -22.81
N ASN A 407 -13.74 -5.98 -23.11
CA ASN A 407 -12.52 -5.64 -22.40
C ASN A 407 -12.76 -4.82 -21.11
N SER A 408 -14.00 -4.45 -20.81
CA SER A 408 -14.36 -3.70 -19.60
C SER A 408 -14.54 -4.64 -18.40
N SER A 409 -13.61 -4.60 -17.44
CA SER A 409 -13.69 -5.38 -16.19
C SER A 409 -14.98 -5.09 -15.43
N ARG A 410 -15.37 -3.82 -15.33
CA ARG A 410 -16.61 -3.38 -14.68
C ARG A 410 -17.86 -4.09 -15.23
N TYR A 411 -17.97 -4.23 -16.55
CA TYR A 411 -19.13 -4.89 -17.16
C TYR A 411 -19.06 -6.41 -17.06
N ALA A 412 -17.84 -6.97 -17.13
CA ALA A 412 -17.62 -8.39 -16.90
C ALA A 412 -18.04 -8.79 -15.47
N GLU A 413 -17.55 -8.08 -14.45
CA GLU A 413 -17.88 -8.33 -13.04
C GLU A 413 -19.38 -8.21 -12.77
N ALA A 414 -20.01 -7.12 -13.22
CA ALA A 414 -21.45 -6.93 -13.01
C ALA A 414 -22.30 -8.02 -13.70
N TYR A 415 -21.87 -8.51 -14.87
CA TYR A 415 -22.52 -9.62 -15.53
C TYR A 415 -22.33 -10.95 -14.78
N GLN A 416 -21.12 -11.25 -14.30
CA GLN A 416 -20.88 -12.47 -13.53
C GLN A 416 -21.65 -12.48 -12.21
N GLN A 417 -21.63 -11.38 -11.45
CA GLN A 417 -22.42 -11.24 -10.22
C GLN A 417 -23.91 -11.49 -10.47
N MET A 418 -24.46 -10.87 -11.52
CA MET A 418 -25.87 -11.08 -11.86
C MET A 418 -26.14 -12.51 -12.33
N LYS A 419 -25.21 -13.14 -13.05
CA LYS A 419 -25.33 -14.53 -13.50
C LYS A 419 -25.42 -15.47 -12.30
N GLU A 420 -24.59 -15.29 -11.28
CA GLU A 420 -24.63 -16.08 -10.04
C GLU A 420 -25.98 -15.93 -9.34
N ILE A 421 -26.45 -14.69 -9.15
CA ILE A 421 -27.78 -14.42 -8.59
C ILE A 421 -28.87 -15.16 -9.37
N MET A 422 -28.84 -15.11 -10.71
CA MET A 422 -29.84 -15.78 -11.55
C MET A 422 -29.81 -17.30 -11.44
N LEU A 423 -28.63 -17.91 -11.23
CA LEU A 423 -28.50 -19.35 -11.00
C LEU A 423 -29.14 -19.77 -9.67
N ASP A 424 -29.07 -18.92 -8.65
CA ASP A 424 -29.72 -19.16 -7.36
C ASP A 424 -31.25 -18.98 -7.41
N TYR A 425 -31.78 -18.22 -8.38
CA TYR A 425 -33.23 -18.08 -8.60
C TYR A 425 -33.86 -19.28 -9.32
N GLU A 426 -33.07 -20.08 -10.04
CA GLU A 426 -33.54 -21.24 -10.81
C GLU A 426 -33.45 -22.56 -10.03
N ASN A 427 -32.74 -22.57 -8.90
CA ASN A 427 -32.70 -23.68 -7.92
C ASN A 427 -33.64 -23.43 -6.74
#